data_AF-A0A3D8HP54-F1
#
_entry.id   AF-A0A3D8HP54-F1
#
_cell.length_a   1.000
_cell.length_b   1.000
_cell.length_c   1.000
_cell.angle_alpha   90.00
_cell.angle_beta   90.00
_cell.angle_gamma   90.00
#
_symmetry.space_group_name_H-M   'P 1'
#
loop_
_entity.id
_entity.type
_entity.pdbx_description
1 polymer ?
#
loop_
_entity_poly.entity_id
_entity_poly.type
_entity_poly.pdbx_seq_one_letter_code
_entity_poly.pdbx_strand_id
1 'polypeptide(L)'
;MKMLNFACGARIAKGWENIDFSPIDKNVKKVNLLSQLPYKENYFDVAYSSHFLEHLTPENARKILAEIKRILKPNGILRIVVPDLENLCVNYLQSLNKLKPLIGGGG
;
A
#
# COMPACT_ATOMS: atom_id res chain seq x y z
N MET A 1 -11.45 -9.69 15.76
CA MET A 1 -10.39 -8.77 15.31
C MET A 1 -10.93 -7.90 14.19
N LYS A 2 -10.79 -6.58 14.28
CA LYS A 2 -11.21 -5.61 13.26
C LYS A 2 -10.01 -5.24 12.41
N MET A 3 -10.11 -5.46 11.11
CA MET A 3 -9.00 -5.32 10.18
C MET A 3 -9.39 -4.36 9.06
N LEU A 4 -8.50 -3.44 8.72
CA LEU A 4 -8.68 -2.44 7.68
C LEU A 4 -7.70 -2.70 6.53
N ASN A 5 -8.22 -2.70 5.31
CA ASN A 5 -7.45 -2.69 4.08
C ASN A 5 -7.71 -1.35 3.37
N PHE A 6 -6.73 -0.44 3.40
CA PHE A 6 -6.86 0.90 2.86
C PHE A 6 -6.05 1.09 1.57
N ALA A 7 -6.61 1.88 0.65
CA ALA A 7 -6.16 1.93 -0.74
C ALA A 7 -6.12 0.53 -1.37
N CYS A 8 -7.21 -0.23 -1.21
CA CYS A 8 -7.23 -1.64 -1.55
C CYS A 8 -7.18 -1.90 -3.07
N GLY A 9 -7.57 -0.92 -3.91
CA GLY A 9 -7.73 -1.10 -5.35
C GLY A 9 -8.56 -2.36 -5.65
N ALA A 10 -8.00 -3.25 -6.49
CA ALA A 10 -8.59 -4.54 -6.81
C ALA A 10 -8.33 -5.66 -5.78
N ARG A 11 -7.49 -5.41 -4.77
CA ARG A 11 -7.11 -6.40 -3.75
C ARG A 11 -8.08 -6.35 -2.58
N ILE A 12 -9.24 -6.96 -2.75
CA ILE A 12 -10.29 -6.99 -1.72
C ILE A 12 -10.08 -8.18 -0.79
N ALA A 13 -9.94 -7.91 0.50
CA ALA A 13 -9.73 -8.93 1.52
C ALA A 13 -11.06 -9.29 2.20
N LYS A 14 -11.45 -10.57 2.13
CA LYS A 14 -12.67 -11.08 2.77
C LYS A 14 -12.56 -10.99 4.30
N GLY A 15 -13.58 -10.46 4.97
CA GLY A 15 -13.60 -10.28 6.42
C GLY A 15 -12.83 -9.05 6.92
N TRP A 16 -12.30 -8.24 5.99
CA TRP A 16 -11.68 -6.95 6.28
C TRP A 16 -12.62 -5.83 5.83
N GLU A 17 -12.51 -4.68 6.47
CA GLU A 17 -13.11 -3.47 5.93
C GLU A 17 -12.20 -2.93 4.82
N ASN A 18 -12.72 -2.82 3.60
CA ASN A 18 -11.95 -2.39 2.43
C ASN A 18 -12.36 -0.97 2.06
N ILE A 19 -11.39 -0.06 1.97
CA ILE A 19 -11.63 1.34 1.59
C ILE A 19 -10.72 1.78 0.45
N ASP A 20 -11.28 2.58 -0.45
CA ASP A 20 -10.53 3.17 -1.57
C ASP A 20 -11.17 4.48 -2.02
N PHE A 21 -10.39 5.35 -2.66
CA PHE A 21 -10.91 6.58 -3.26
C PHE A 21 -11.74 6.30 -4.53
N SER A 22 -11.35 5.28 -5.30
CA SER A 22 -11.98 4.89 -6.55
C SER A 22 -12.36 3.40 -6.50
N PRO A 23 -13.42 3.05 -5.74
CA PRO A 23 -13.82 1.66 -5.58
C PRO A 23 -14.24 1.04 -6.91
N ILE A 24 -13.73 -0.16 -7.19
CA ILE A 24 -14.09 -0.95 -8.38
C ILE A 24 -15.10 -2.07 -8.08
N ASP A 25 -15.42 -2.27 -6.81
CA ASP A 25 -16.32 -3.32 -6.32
C ASP A 25 -17.23 -2.78 -5.22
N LYS A 26 -18.45 -3.31 -5.14
CA LYS A 26 -19.47 -2.89 -4.16
C LYS A 26 -19.10 -3.15 -2.70
N ASN A 27 -18.16 -4.05 -2.44
CA ASN A 27 -17.65 -4.38 -1.11
C ASN A 27 -16.54 -3.41 -0.65
N VAL A 28 -16.20 -2.41 -1.46
CA VAL A 28 -15.22 -1.38 -1.14
C VAL A 28 -15.94 -0.07 -0.84
N LYS A 29 -15.69 0.50 0.34
CA LYS A 29 -16.26 1.78 0.72
C LYS A 29 -15.45 2.91 0.09
N LYS A 30 -16.15 3.82 -0.61
CA LYS A 30 -15.53 5.04 -1.16
C LYS A 30 -15.12 5.97 -0.02
N VAL A 31 -13.82 6.25 0.12
CA VAL A 31 -13.28 7.15 1.15
C VAL A 31 -12.14 7.99 0.56
N ASN A 32 -12.12 9.29 0.86
CA ASN A 32 -10.96 10.12 0.60
C ASN A 32 -9.90 9.90 1.70
N LEU A 33 -8.83 9.21 1.35
CA LEU A 33 -7.74 8.86 2.28
C LEU A 33 -6.94 10.06 2.77
N LEU A 34 -6.96 11.19 2.05
CA LEU A 34 -6.31 12.43 2.47
C LEU A 34 -7.14 13.24 3.47
N SER A 35 -8.38 12.84 3.71
CA SER A 35 -9.26 13.42 4.72
C SER A 35 -9.36 12.53 5.95
N GLN A 36 -9.95 13.05 7.01
CA GLN A 36 -10.25 12.27 8.20
C GLN A 36 -11.13 11.07 7.83
N LEU A 37 -10.68 9.86 8.19
CA LEU A 37 -11.38 8.63 7.91
C LEU A 37 -12.62 8.53 8.81
N PRO A 38 -13.72 7.93 8.32
CA PRO A 38 -15.00 7.85 9.03
C PRO A 38 -14.98 6.76 10.12
N TYR A 39 -13.93 6.74 10.94
CA TYR A 39 -13.69 5.78 12.00
C TYR A 39 -13.35 6.48 13.31
N LYS A 40 -13.79 5.87 14.41
CA LYS A 40 -13.42 6.30 15.75
C LYS A 40 -11.93 6.04 16.00
N GLU A 41 -11.38 6.74 16.98
CA GLU A 41 -10.03 6.43 17.46
C GLU A 41 -9.99 5.02 18.04
N ASN A 42 -8.83 4.37 17.99
CA ASN A 42 -8.62 3.04 18.59
C ASN A 42 -9.67 1.98 18.15
N TYR A 43 -10.05 1.99 16.88
CA TYR A 43 -11.12 1.15 16.35
C TYR A 43 -10.60 -0.16 15.73
N PHE A 44 -9.49 -0.11 15.00
CA PHE A 44 -8.93 -1.27 14.31
C PHE A 44 -7.78 -1.92 15.10
N ASP A 45 -7.69 -3.25 14.99
CA ASP A 45 -6.58 -4.04 15.53
C ASP A 45 -5.42 -4.11 14.51
N VAL A 46 -5.74 -4.16 13.21
CA VAL A 46 -4.79 -4.25 12.11
C VAL A 46 -5.18 -3.32 10.97
N ALA A 47 -4.21 -2.63 10.39
CA ALA A 47 -4.34 -1.87 9.15
C ALA A 47 -3.31 -2.35 8.14
N TYR A 48 -3.74 -2.54 6.90
CA TYR A 48 -2.93 -3.03 5.79
C TYR A 48 -3.09 -2.13 4.57
N SER A 49 -1.97 -1.88 3.88
CA SER A 49 -1.97 -1.30 2.54
C SER A 49 -0.80 -1.83 1.72
N SER A 50 -1.02 -1.96 0.42
CA SER A 50 -0.01 -2.41 -0.53
C SER A 50 -0.03 -1.58 -1.79
N HIS A 51 1.15 -1.26 -2.31
CA HIS A 51 1.33 -0.51 -3.55
C HIS A 51 0.58 0.83 -3.60
N PHE A 52 0.71 1.59 -2.53
CA PHE A 52 0.00 2.86 -2.35
C PHE A 52 0.91 3.97 -1.85
N LEU A 53 1.72 3.68 -0.82
CA LEU A 53 2.55 4.71 -0.18
C LEU A 53 3.59 5.30 -1.14
N GLU A 54 4.09 4.51 -2.10
CA GLU A 54 5.06 4.96 -3.10
C GLU A 54 4.52 5.99 -4.10
N HIS A 55 3.19 6.11 -4.21
CA HIS A 55 2.55 7.09 -5.08
C HIS A 55 2.32 8.44 -4.38
N LEU A 56 2.62 8.54 -3.08
CA LEU A 56 2.35 9.72 -2.28
C LEU A 56 3.57 10.62 -2.16
N THR A 57 3.32 11.93 -2.06
CA THR A 57 4.33 12.84 -1.54
C THR A 57 4.62 12.52 -0.06
N PRO A 58 5.83 12.82 0.46
CA PRO A 58 6.16 12.59 1.87
C PRO A 58 5.20 13.30 2.84
N GLU A 59 4.63 14.44 2.45
CA GLU A 59 3.63 15.16 3.25
C GLU A 59 2.30 14.39 3.31
N ASN A 60 1.80 13.93 2.17
CA ASN A 60 0.56 13.16 2.11
C ASN A 60 0.69 11.83 2.84
N ALA A 61 1.83 11.15 2.70
CA ALA A 61 2.13 9.93 3.44
C ALA A 61 2.08 10.16 4.96
N ARG A 62 2.69 11.24 5.46
CA ARG A 62 2.63 11.59 6.90
C ARG A 62 1.20 11.83 7.38
N LYS A 63 0.38 12.58 6.62
CA LYS A 63 -1.03 12.84 6.97
C LYS A 63 -1.84 11.55 7.06
N ILE A 64 -1.70 10.67 6.06
CA ILE A 64 -2.39 9.37 6.04
C ILE A 64 -1.92 8.50 7.20
N LEU A 65 -0.61 8.38 7.43
CA LEU A 65 -0.07 7.55 8.52
C LEU A 65 -0.49 8.05 9.91
N ALA A 66 -0.59 9.37 10.11
CA ALA A 66 -1.12 9.94 11.35
C ALA A 66 -2.59 9.55 11.56
N GLU A 67 -3.38 9.58 10.50
CA GLU A 67 -4.79 9.18 10.56
C GLU A 67 -4.97 7.68 10.76
N ILE A 68 -4.15 6.84 10.11
CA ILE A 68 -4.11 5.39 10.35
C ILE A 68 -3.70 5.09 11.80
N LYS A 69 -2.72 5.83 12.34
CA LYS A 69 -2.33 5.71 13.75
C LYS A 69 -3.47 6.08 14.69
N ARG A 70 -4.24 7.13 14.39
CA ARG A 70 -5.40 7.56 15.20
C ARG A 70 -6.46 6.45 15.30
N ILE A 71 -6.75 5.77 14.19
CA ILE A 71 -7.81 4.75 14.14
C ILE A 71 -7.34 3.37 14.61
N LEU A 72 -6.02 3.13 14.71
CA LEU A 72 -5.46 1.91 15.29
C LEU A 72 -5.53 1.96 16.81
N LYS A 73 -5.84 0.82 17.43
CA LYS A 73 -5.73 0.65 18.89
C LYS A 73 -4.29 0.79 19.36
N PRO A 74 -4.05 1.07 20.66
CA PRO A 74 -2.73 0.90 21.25
C PRO A 74 -2.24 -0.53 20.98
N ASN A 75 -0.99 -0.67 20.55
CA ASN A 75 -0.38 -1.94 20.10
C ASN A 75 -1.03 -2.55 18.83
N GLY A 76 -1.86 -1.79 18.11
CA GLY A 76 -2.37 -2.18 16.80
C GLY A 76 -1.26 -2.29 15.76
N ILE A 77 -1.45 -3.17 14.77
CA ILE A 77 -0.44 -3.47 13.76
C ILE A 77 -0.74 -2.68 12.49
N LEU A 78 0.25 -1.92 12.02
CA LEU A 78 0.25 -1.35 10.68
C LEU A 78 1.21 -2.15 9.80
N ARG A 79 0.70 -2.74 8.71
CA ARG A 79 1.51 -3.42 7.71
C ARG A 79 1.43 -2.66 6.38
N ILE A 80 2.59 -2.29 5.86
CA ILE A 80 2.71 -1.59 4.58
C ILE A 80 3.61 -2.43 3.68
N VAL A 81 3.19 -2.60 2.42
CA VAL A 81 3.96 -3.28 1.38
C VAL A 81 4.21 -2.30 0.25
N VAL A 82 5.48 -2.04 -0.05
CA VAL A 82 5.91 -1.20 -1.18
C VAL A 82 6.98 -1.94 -1.99
N PRO A 83 7.14 -1.60 -3.28
CA PRO A 83 8.25 -2.10 -4.08
C PRO A 83 9.60 -1.72 -3.46
N ASP A 84 10.53 -2.65 -3.47
CA ASP A 84 11.92 -2.39 -3.16
C ASP A 84 12.63 -1.96 -4.44
N LEU A 85 12.88 -0.65 -4.57
CA LEU A 85 13.52 -0.07 -5.75
C LEU A 85 14.92 -0.61 -5.98
N GLU A 86 15.69 -0.84 -4.91
CA GLU A 86 17.05 -1.35 -5.01
C GLU A 86 17.05 -2.76 -5.59
N ASN A 87 16.23 -3.64 -5.03
CA ASN A 87 16.09 -5.01 -5.52
C ASN A 87 15.59 -5.04 -6.98
N LEU A 88 14.68 -4.15 -7.36
CA LEU A 88 14.23 -4.02 -8.76
C LEU A 88 15.38 -3.61 -9.69
N CYS A 89 16.18 -2.61 -9.31
CA CYS A 89 17.35 -2.17 -10.07
C CYS A 89 18.40 -3.27 -10.20
N VAL A 90 18.70 -3.98 -9.10
CA VAL A 90 19.64 -5.12 -9.09
C VAL A 90 19.16 -6.20 -10.06
N ASN A 91 17.89 -6.59 -9.99
CA ASN A 91 17.31 -7.61 -10.87
C ASN A 91 17.33 -7.17 -12.35
N TYR A 92 17.06 -5.90 -12.63
CA TYR A 92 17.16 -5.35 -13.98
C TYR A 92 18.58 -5.45 -14.54
N LEU A 93 19.58 -5.00 -13.77
CA LEU A 93 20.99 -5.06 -14.19
C LEU A 93 21.48 -6.50 -14.37
N GLN A 94 21.08 -7.42 -13.49
CA GLN A 94 21.38 -8.84 -13.65
C GLN A 94 20.77 -9.42 -14.92
N SER A 95 19.52 -9.08 -15.22
CA SER A 95 18.84 -9.53 -16.44
C SER A 95 19.53 -9.00 -17.69
N LEU A 96 19.92 -7.72 -17.68
CA LEU A 96 20.67 -7.10 -18.77
C LEU A 96 22.02 -7.80 -19.00
N ASN A 97 22.75 -8.10 -17.93
CA ASN A 97 24.03 -8.79 -18.02
C ASN A 97 23.91 -10.24 -18.53
N LYS A 98 22.83 -10.94 -18.19
CA LYS A 98 22.53 -12.28 -18.75
C LYS A 98 22.22 -12.24 -20.25
N LEU A 99 21.59 -11.16 -20.71
CA LEU A 99 21.22 -11.01 -22.13
C LEU A 99 22.39 -10.52 -22.99
N LYS A 100 23.32 -9.74 -22.45
CA LYS A 100 24.48 -9.18 -23.19
C LYS A 100 25.20 -10.17 -24.11
N PRO A 101 25.51 -11.42 -23.70
CA PRO A 101 26.15 -12.39 -24.59
C PRO A 101 25.26 -12.88 -25.75
N LEU A 102 23.94 -12.82 -25.60
CA LEU A 102 22.95 -13.32 -26.58
C LEU A 102 22.61 -12.30 -27.68
N ILE A 103 22.78 -11.00 -27.40
CA ILE A 103 22.52 -9.91 -28.34
C ILE A 103 23.71 -9.57 -29.24
N GLY A 104 24.79 -10.37 -29.20
CA GLY A 104 25.97 -10.21 -30.04
C GLY A 104 26.87 -9.07 -29.55
N GLY A 105 28.07 -9.43 -29.10
CA GLY A 105 29.17 -8.49 -28.98
C GLY A 105 29.54 -7.99 -30.38
N GLY A 106 28.97 -6.87 -30.80
CA GLY A 106 29.52 -6.03 -31.86
C GLY A 106 30.64 -5.18 -31.29
N GLY A 107 31.79 -5.80 -31.08
CA GLY A 107 33.10 -5.14 -31.08
C GLY A 107 33.78 -5.40 -32.41
#